data_AF-A0AAE3CGH1-F1
#
_entry.id   AF-A0AAE3CGH1-F1
#
_cell.length_a   1.000
_cell.length_b   1.000
_cell.length_c   1.000
_cell.angle_alpha   90.00
_cell.angle_beta   90.00
_cell.angle_gamma   90.00
#
_symmetry.space_group_name_H-M   'P 1'
#
loop_
_entity.id
_entity.type
_entity.pdbx_description
1 polymer ?
#
loop_
_entity_poly.entity_id
_entity_poly.type
_entity_poly.pdbx_seq_one_letter_code
_entity_poly.pdbx_strand_id
1 'polypeptide(L)'
;ANLKMLNSLRRFKSKLVKALHNSAATLGLCFLDIKGQVVYAEPFFSRFALKSVSSYVKKRALSLPVGSYVIPNDNVPVILWKVSDSIVLAAQTSESVAPLITRTPLILRLAKKFIKNIGPIPSSEEERGFVIDDFDIQAWEVFYLKDGLDGSVLNELGDDKDALKVVGAIDGKRSVSAVSKQAGVPLEKCILVVRRLLEQGVLGRVELCPVIRKVNSGRLLLFGIHDRYVRLYRELKTLCDGTRSMKEIADALDINYDNLRHLLSILGEDVTWVRREG
;
A
#
# COMPACT_ATOMS: atom_id res chain seq x y z
N ALA A 1 -10.05 0.83 19.81
CA ALA A 1 -9.09 1.84 20.32
C ALA A 1 -9.85 2.93 21.09
N ASN A 2 -9.33 3.37 22.23
CA ASN A 2 -9.97 4.33 23.13
C ASN A 2 -10.10 5.72 22.46
N LEU A 3 -11.26 6.38 22.49
CA LEU A 3 -11.53 7.64 21.74
C LEU A 3 -10.52 8.76 22.07
N LYS A 4 -10.04 8.78 23.32
CA LYS A 4 -8.98 9.66 23.83
C LYS A 4 -7.62 9.45 23.14
N MET A 5 -7.30 8.20 22.82
CA MET A 5 -6.07 7.83 22.10
C MET A 5 -6.10 8.34 20.67
N LEU A 6 -7.21 8.12 19.94
CA LEU A 6 -7.39 8.58 18.56
C LEU A 6 -7.29 10.11 18.45
N ASN A 7 -7.91 10.85 19.36
CA ASN A 7 -7.82 12.32 19.38
C ASN A 7 -6.40 12.82 19.69
N SER A 8 -5.69 12.14 20.59
CA SER A 8 -4.29 12.46 20.89
C SER A 8 -3.38 12.18 19.70
N LEU A 9 -3.68 11.14 18.92
CA LEU A 9 -2.90 10.72 17.76
C LEU A 9 -3.11 11.67 16.58
N ARG A 10 -4.35 12.12 16.34
CA ARG A 10 -4.66 13.20 15.40
C ARG A 10 -3.90 14.49 15.74
N ARG A 11 -3.85 14.87 17.02
CA ARG A 11 -3.09 16.06 17.49
C ARG A 11 -1.59 15.86 17.29
N PHE A 12 -1.06 14.67 17.57
CA PHE A 12 0.34 14.32 17.35
C PHE A 12 0.71 14.44 15.87
N LYS A 13 -0.06 13.81 14.98
CA LYS A 13 0.11 13.88 13.53
C LYS A 13 0.05 15.31 13.02
N SER A 14 -0.96 16.09 13.42
CA SER A 14 -1.09 17.49 13.00
C SER A 14 0.14 18.32 13.38
N LYS A 15 0.71 18.11 14.57
CA LYS A 15 1.96 18.77 14.99
C LYS A 15 3.16 18.31 14.17
N LEU A 16 3.24 17.02 13.86
CA LEU A 16 4.28 16.42 13.02
C LEU A 16 4.25 17.00 11.61
N VAL A 17 3.09 17.00 10.96
CA VAL A 17 2.89 17.57 9.61
C VAL A 17 3.25 19.05 9.58
N LYS A 18 2.81 19.84 10.58
CA LYS A 18 3.20 21.25 10.71
C LYS A 18 4.71 21.44 10.87
N ALA A 19 5.36 20.61 11.69
CA ALA A 19 6.80 20.67 11.92
C ALA A 19 7.61 20.28 10.67
N LEU A 20 7.02 19.52 9.76
CA LEU A 20 7.61 19.11 8.49
C LEU A 20 7.33 20.11 7.34
N HIS A 21 6.67 21.25 7.59
CA HIS A 21 6.47 22.34 6.61
C HIS A 21 6.04 21.86 5.21
N ASN A 22 5.03 20.97 5.12
CA ASN A 22 4.50 20.39 3.88
C ASN A 22 5.46 19.52 3.04
N SER A 23 6.72 19.30 3.46
CA SER A 23 7.70 18.44 2.75
C SER A 23 7.44 16.93 2.90
N ALA A 24 6.32 16.54 3.51
CA ALA A 24 5.83 15.17 3.57
C ALA A 24 4.34 15.19 3.21
N ALA A 25 4.04 15.23 1.91
CA ALA A 25 2.68 15.37 1.39
C ALA A 25 1.72 14.30 1.92
N THR A 26 2.25 13.12 2.28
CA THR A 26 1.51 12.09 3.02
C THR A 26 2.42 11.36 4.03
N LEU A 27 2.02 11.42 5.29
CA LEU A 27 2.69 10.77 6.43
C LEU A 27 1.76 9.70 7.01
N GLY A 28 2.21 8.45 7.01
CA GLY A 28 1.58 7.34 7.72
C GLY A 28 2.35 7.04 8.98
N LEU A 29 1.64 6.90 10.09
CA LEU A 29 2.24 6.53 11.38
C LEU A 29 1.80 5.13 11.82
N CYS A 30 2.73 4.38 12.38
CA CYS A 30 2.47 3.09 13.02
C CYS A 30 3.21 3.02 14.36
N PHE A 31 2.52 2.56 15.39
CA PHE A 31 3.11 2.23 16.68
C PHE A 31 3.14 0.72 16.82
N LEU A 32 4.30 0.20 17.19
CA LEU A 32 4.52 -1.21 17.49
C LEU A 32 5.06 -1.35 18.90
N ASP A 33 4.81 -2.49 19.53
CA ASP A 33 5.57 -2.87 20.70
C ASP A 33 6.98 -3.36 20.32
N ILE A 34 7.84 -3.60 21.31
CA ILE A 34 9.17 -4.16 21.08
C ILE A 34 9.17 -5.61 20.57
N LYS A 35 8.05 -6.35 20.71
CA LYS A 35 7.87 -7.69 20.14
C LYS A 35 7.50 -7.64 18.65
N GLY A 36 7.31 -6.44 18.09
CA GLY A 36 6.91 -6.21 16.70
C GLY A 36 5.40 -6.31 16.47
N GLN A 37 4.58 -6.37 17.52
CA GLN A 37 3.13 -6.35 17.40
C GLN A 37 2.63 -4.94 17.12
N VAL A 38 1.74 -4.81 16.13
CA VAL A 38 1.17 -3.51 15.75
C VAL A 38 0.11 -3.11 16.78
N VAL A 39 0.42 -2.09 17.57
CA VAL A 39 -0.51 -1.46 18.50
C VAL A 39 -1.50 -0.58 17.75
N TYR A 40 -0.98 0.15 16.76
CA TYR A 40 -1.76 1.09 15.96
C TYR A 40 -1.10 1.29 14.60
N ALA A 41 -1.91 1.37 13.54
CA ALA A 41 -1.46 1.77 12.23
C ALA A 41 -2.50 2.69 11.59
N GLU A 42 -2.05 3.76 10.94
CA GLU A 42 -2.93 4.55 10.11
C GLU A 42 -3.29 3.81 8.81
N PRO A 43 -4.46 4.07 8.19
CA PRO A 43 -4.84 3.46 6.92
C PRO A 43 -3.84 3.68 5.78
N PHE A 44 -3.11 4.80 5.81
CA PHE A 44 -2.07 5.11 4.84
C PHE A 44 -0.80 4.26 5.02
N PHE A 45 -0.58 3.68 6.20
CA PHE A 45 0.57 2.83 6.46
C PHE A 45 0.35 1.48 5.77
N SER A 46 1.06 1.26 4.67
CA SER A 46 0.83 0.09 3.81
C SER A 46 1.01 -1.22 4.57
N ARG A 47 0.18 -2.24 4.27
CA ARG A 47 0.28 -3.57 4.89
C ARG A 47 1.66 -4.21 4.68
N PHE A 48 2.30 -3.96 3.54
CA PHE A 48 3.67 -4.40 3.25
C PHE A 48 4.67 -3.76 4.21
N ALA A 49 4.58 -2.44 4.41
CA ALA A 49 5.40 -1.74 5.39
C ALA A 49 5.13 -2.27 6.80
N LEU A 50 3.87 -2.53 7.17
CA LEU A 50 3.54 -3.10 8.48
C LEU A 50 4.20 -4.47 8.70
N LYS A 51 4.08 -5.40 7.73
CA LYS A 51 4.71 -6.73 7.81
C LYS A 51 6.23 -6.62 7.89
N SER A 52 6.83 -5.76 7.06
CA SER A 52 8.28 -5.53 7.03
C SER A 52 8.77 -4.94 8.35
N VAL A 53 8.11 -3.91 8.86
CA VAL A 53 8.42 -3.25 10.13
C VAL A 53 8.26 -4.20 11.29
N SER A 54 7.13 -4.92 11.35
CA SER A 54 6.84 -5.91 12.38
C SER A 54 7.92 -7.00 12.44
N SER A 55 8.25 -7.59 11.28
CA SER A 55 9.31 -8.59 11.18
C SER A 55 10.68 -8.04 11.58
N TYR A 56 11.01 -6.82 11.13
CA TYR A 56 12.27 -6.15 11.46
C TYR A 56 12.40 -5.89 12.96
N VAL A 57 11.35 -5.34 13.59
CA VAL A 57 11.33 -5.07 15.03
C VAL A 57 11.41 -6.37 15.82
N LYS A 58 10.66 -7.41 15.42
CA LYS A 58 10.70 -8.73 16.06
C LYS A 58 12.11 -9.35 16.02
N LYS A 59 12.81 -9.26 14.88
CA LYS A 59 14.18 -9.77 14.72
C LYS A 59 15.22 -8.97 15.49
N ARG A 60 14.99 -7.68 15.72
CA ARG A 60 15.96 -6.75 16.34
C ARG A 60 15.52 -6.19 17.69
N ALA A 61 14.54 -6.81 18.35
CA ALA A 61 13.92 -6.33 19.57
C ALA A 61 14.93 -5.90 20.66
N LEU A 62 15.99 -6.71 20.83
CA LEU A 62 17.04 -6.50 21.84
C LEU A 62 18.17 -5.56 21.37
N SER A 63 18.33 -5.38 20.06
CA SER A 63 19.45 -4.65 19.46
C SER A 63 19.03 -3.35 18.76
N LEU A 64 17.77 -2.94 18.91
CA LEU A 64 17.22 -1.71 18.33
C LEU A 64 17.81 -0.51 19.10
N PRO A 65 18.72 0.26 18.49
CA PRO A 65 19.36 1.33 19.22
C PRO A 65 18.39 2.50 19.40
N VAL A 66 18.67 3.34 20.40
CA VAL A 66 17.92 4.58 20.60
C VAL A 66 18.32 5.56 19.50
N GLY A 67 17.40 5.85 18.57
CA GLY A 67 17.70 6.69 17.42
C GLY A 67 16.69 6.53 16.29
N SER A 68 17.06 6.99 15.11
CA SER A 68 16.27 6.87 13.89
C SER A 68 16.97 5.95 12.89
N TYR A 69 16.30 4.92 12.41
CA TYR A 69 16.87 3.99 11.42
C TYR A 69 15.91 3.81 10.27
N VAL A 70 16.43 3.91 9.05
CA VAL A 70 15.68 3.55 7.85
C VAL A 70 15.71 2.03 7.73
N ILE A 71 14.55 1.41 7.55
CA ILE A 71 14.52 -0.03 7.26
C ILE A 71 15.06 -0.21 5.84
N PRO A 72 16.08 -1.06 5.64
CA PRO A 72 16.56 -1.39 4.30
C PRO A 72 15.49 -2.25 3.61
N ASN A 73 14.53 -1.58 2.98
CA ASN A 73 13.58 -2.21 2.07
C ASN A 73 13.29 -1.19 0.96
N ASP A 74 13.68 -1.53 -0.26
CA ASP A 74 13.92 -0.58 -1.36
C ASP A 74 12.66 0.15 -1.88
N ASN A 75 11.46 -0.18 -1.35
CA ASN A 75 10.18 0.20 -1.94
C ASN A 75 9.29 1.03 -1.03
N VAL A 76 9.62 1.15 0.26
CA VAL A 76 8.89 2.03 1.17
C VAL A 76 9.88 2.69 2.13
N PRO A 77 10.09 4.01 2.04
CA PRO A 77 10.99 4.71 2.93
C PRO A 77 10.32 4.80 4.31
N VAL A 78 10.59 3.79 5.13
CA VAL A 78 10.13 3.72 6.53
C VAL A 78 11.28 4.04 7.45
N ILE A 79 11.02 4.94 8.39
CA ILE A 79 11.94 5.24 9.47
C ILE A 79 11.35 4.74 10.80
N LEU A 80 12.19 4.13 11.61
CA LEU A 80 11.86 3.64 12.94
C LEU A 80 12.52 4.50 14.00
N TRP A 81 11.77 4.78 15.05
CA TRP A 81 12.26 5.39 16.27
C TRP A 81 11.86 4.56 17.48
N LYS A 82 12.84 4.14 18.29
CA LYS A 82 12.56 3.60 19.62
C LYS A 82 12.16 4.75 20.54
N VAL A 83 10.88 4.84 20.91
CA VAL A 83 10.35 5.97 21.70
C VAL A 83 10.47 5.69 23.20
N SER A 84 10.27 4.45 23.61
CA SER A 84 10.46 3.90 24.97
C SER A 84 11.02 2.49 24.90
N ASP A 85 11.23 1.84 26.06
CA ASP A 85 11.61 0.42 26.12
C ASP A 85 10.50 -0.56 25.75
N SER A 86 9.30 -0.06 25.51
CA SER A 86 8.13 -0.86 25.15
C SER A 86 7.54 -0.51 23.80
N ILE A 87 7.89 0.64 23.21
CA ILE A 87 7.21 1.19 22.02
C ILE A 87 8.21 1.67 20.97
N VAL A 88 7.95 1.24 19.74
CA VAL A 88 8.59 1.70 18.51
C VAL A 88 7.58 2.50 17.69
N LEU A 89 7.99 3.68 17.22
CA LEU A 89 7.25 4.48 16.25
C LEU A 89 7.86 4.23 14.87
N ALA A 90 7.03 3.84 13.91
CA ALA A 90 7.37 3.80 12.51
C ALA A 90 6.65 4.93 11.77
N ALA A 91 7.34 5.59 10.84
CA ALA A 91 6.71 6.51 9.90
C ALA A 91 7.04 6.12 8.46
N GLN A 92 6.00 6.12 7.64
CA GLN A 92 6.06 5.94 6.19
C GLN A 92 5.78 7.29 5.51
N THR A 93 6.61 7.65 4.54
CA THR A 93 6.35 8.78 3.62
C THR A 93 6.25 8.29 2.19
N SER A 94 5.57 9.06 1.34
CA SER A 94 5.46 8.82 -0.10
C SER A 94 6.64 9.33 -0.92
N GLU A 95 7.41 10.27 -0.39
CA GLU A 95 8.50 10.94 -1.11
C GLU A 95 9.86 10.56 -0.53
N SER A 96 10.31 11.24 0.53
CA SER A 96 11.63 11.06 1.13
C SER A 96 11.54 10.93 2.65
N VAL A 97 12.46 10.17 3.23
CA VAL A 97 12.69 10.10 4.69
C VAL A 97 13.61 11.21 5.19
N ALA A 98 14.28 11.96 4.32
CA ALA A 98 15.22 13.02 4.73
C ALA A 98 14.57 14.09 5.65
N PRO A 99 13.33 14.57 5.40
CA PRO A 99 12.66 15.48 6.33
C PRO A 99 12.40 14.85 7.71
N LEU A 100 12.15 13.54 7.76
CA LEU A 100 11.95 12.80 9.01
C LEU A 100 13.25 12.63 9.78
N ILE A 101 14.35 12.30 9.08
CA ILE A 101 15.68 12.15 9.68
C ILE A 101 16.12 13.48 10.31
N THR A 102 16.08 14.58 9.55
CA THR A 102 16.52 15.90 10.00
C THR A 102 15.72 16.45 11.18
N ARG A 103 14.45 16.02 11.33
CA ARG A 103 13.57 16.42 12.44
C ARG A 103 13.46 15.38 13.56
N THR A 104 14.26 14.30 13.53
CA THR A 104 14.25 13.21 14.52
C THR A 104 14.19 13.69 15.98
N PRO A 105 15.01 14.66 16.45
CA PRO A 105 14.97 15.11 17.83
C PRO A 105 13.59 15.66 18.25
N LEU A 106 12.95 16.41 17.36
CA LEU A 106 11.63 16.99 17.57
C LEU A 106 10.54 15.90 17.53
N ILE A 107 10.63 14.97 16.58
CA ILE A 107 9.69 13.84 16.45
C ILE A 107 9.73 12.98 17.72
N LEU A 108 10.91 12.61 18.19
CA LEU A 108 11.10 11.86 19.43
C LEU A 108 10.54 12.60 20.65
N ARG A 109 10.77 13.93 20.75
CA ARG A 109 10.21 14.75 21.84
C ARG A 109 8.69 14.74 21.82
N LEU A 110 8.08 14.88 20.65
CA LEU A 110 6.62 14.83 20.49
C LEU A 110 6.06 13.44 20.79
N ALA A 111 6.74 12.38 20.33
CA ALA A 111 6.33 10.99 20.53
C ALA A 111 6.39 10.59 22.01
N LYS A 112 7.45 10.98 22.73
CA LYS A 112 7.56 10.77 24.19
C LYS A 112 6.44 11.49 24.95
N LYS A 113 6.12 12.75 24.56
CA LYS A 113 5.00 13.50 25.15
C LYS A 113 3.66 12.83 24.87
N PHE A 114 3.47 12.28 23.67
CA PHE A 114 2.28 11.54 23.28
C PHE A 114 2.09 10.27 24.12
N ILE A 115 3.13 9.43 24.24
CA ILE A 115 3.08 8.20 25.05
C ILE A 115 2.80 8.53 26.53
N LYS A 116 3.47 9.55 27.09
CA LYS A 116 3.22 10.01 28.47
C LYS A 116 1.76 10.40 28.72
N ASN A 117 1.08 10.96 27.71
CA ASN A 117 -0.31 11.43 27.83
C ASN A 117 -1.35 10.31 27.68
N ILE A 118 -1.02 9.22 27.00
CA ILE A 118 -1.94 8.09 26.79
C ILE A 118 -1.81 7.06 27.91
N GLY A 119 -0.66 7.02 28.59
CA GLY A 119 -0.37 6.03 29.63
C GLY A 119 0.16 4.73 29.03
N PRO A 120 0.26 3.66 29.84
CA PRO A 120 0.70 2.36 29.36
C PRO A 120 -0.25 1.86 28.27
N ILE A 121 0.33 1.52 27.12
CA ILE A 121 -0.40 0.86 26.04
C ILE A 121 -0.58 -0.60 26.45
N PRO A 122 -1.81 -1.14 26.48
CA PRO A 122 -2.01 -2.55 26.79
C PRO A 122 -1.32 -3.40 25.74
N SER A 123 -0.38 -4.23 26.16
CA SER A 123 0.17 -5.33 25.36
C SER A 123 -0.90 -6.41 25.29
N SER A 124 -1.86 -6.29 24.38
CA SER A 124 -2.85 -7.34 24.20
C SER A 124 -2.19 -8.52 23.50
N GLU A 125 -1.96 -9.61 24.23
CA GLU A 125 -1.64 -10.94 23.69
C GLU A 125 -2.82 -11.58 22.95
N GLU A 126 -3.96 -10.90 22.86
CA GLU A 126 -5.04 -11.28 21.96
C GLU A 126 -4.57 -11.06 20.52
N GLU A 127 -4.13 -12.16 19.91
CA GLU A 127 -4.20 -12.39 18.48
C GLU A 127 -5.58 -11.96 17.97
N ARG A 128 -5.71 -10.69 17.60
CA ARG A 128 -6.60 -10.35 16.49
C ARG A 128 -5.94 -10.92 15.26
N GLY A 129 -6.12 -12.22 15.09
CA GLY A 129 -5.94 -12.89 13.82
C GLY A 129 -6.71 -12.05 12.81
N PHE A 130 -5.96 -11.31 12.00
CA PHE A 130 -6.50 -10.90 10.71
C PHE A 130 -6.70 -12.22 9.99
N VAL A 131 -7.95 -12.71 9.99
CA VAL A 131 -8.41 -13.71 9.04
C VAL A 131 -8.01 -13.17 7.67
N ILE A 132 -7.02 -13.81 7.06
CA ILE A 132 -6.59 -13.54 5.70
C ILE A 132 -7.72 -14.11 4.85
N ASP A 133 -8.63 -13.24 4.48
CA ASP A 133 -9.71 -13.53 3.54
C ASP A 133 -9.10 -13.48 2.13
N ASP A 134 -9.20 -14.58 1.39
CA ASP A 134 -8.47 -14.87 0.12
C ASP A 134 -8.82 -13.93 -1.05
N PHE A 135 -9.70 -12.94 -0.85
CA PHE A 135 -10.12 -11.96 -1.85
C PHE A 135 -9.56 -10.56 -1.55
N ASP A 136 -8.23 -10.41 -1.51
CA ASP A 136 -7.56 -9.10 -1.37
C ASP A 136 -7.57 -8.35 -2.71
N ILE A 137 -8.77 -7.93 -3.15
CA ILE A 137 -8.98 -7.16 -4.38
C ILE A 137 -8.27 -5.83 -4.30
N GLN A 138 -7.49 -5.56 -5.32
CA GLN A 138 -6.70 -4.35 -5.42
C GLN A 138 -7.35 -3.33 -6.35
N ALA A 139 -7.16 -2.04 -6.05
CA ALA A 139 -7.78 -0.94 -6.80
C ALA A 139 -7.38 -0.88 -8.29
N TRP A 140 -6.31 -1.57 -8.70
CA TRP A 140 -5.80 -1.58 -10.07
C TRP A 140 -6.17 -2.85 -10.84
N GLU A 141 -6.74 -3.85 -10.16
CA GLU A 141 -7.16 -5.08 -10.81
C GLU A 141 -8.30 -4.80 -11.78
N VAL A 142 -8.33 -5.55 -12.86
CA VAL A 142 -9.36 -5.49 -13.88
C VAL A 142 -10.15 -6.78 -13.80
N PHE A 143 -11.47 -6.63 -13.81
CA PHE A 143 -12.40 -7.73 -13.76
C PHE A 143 -13.32 -7.67 -14.97
N TYR A 144 -13.79 -8.83 -15.41
CA TYR A 144 -14.81 -8.95 -16.44
C TYR A 144 -15.99 -9.74 -15.86
N LEU A 145 -17.19 -9.44 -16.33
CA LEU A 145 -18.37 -10.24 -16.00
C LEU A 145 -18.30 -11.52 -16.83
N LYS A 146 -18.43 -12.68 -16.19
CA LYS A 146 -18.56 -13.96 -16.90
C LYS A 146 -19.92 -13.99 -17.61
N ASP A 147 -19.95 -14.58 -18.80
CA ASP A 147 -21.19 -14.78 -19.53
C ASP A 147 -22.14 -15.69 -18.72
N GLY A 148 -23.38 -15.24 -18.53
CA GLY A 148 -24.35 -15.88 -17.63
C GLY A 148 -24.55 -15.13 -16.32
N LEU A 149 -24.84 -13.82 -16.37
CA LEU A 149 -25.51 -13.16 -15.24
C LEU A 149 -26.89 -13.81 -15.07
N ASP A 150 -26.96 -14.83 -14.21
CA ASP A 150 -28.23 -15.39 -13.81
C ASP A 150 -29.05 -14.27 -13.15
N GLY A 151 -30.32 -14.13 -13.55
CA GLY A 151 -31.23 -13.14 -12.98
C GLY A 151 -31.33 -13.19 -11.45
N SER A 152 -30.91 -14.31 -10.84
CA SER A 152 -30.70 -14.49 -9.39
C SER A 152 -29.67 -13.50 -8.80
N VAL A 153 -28.54 -13.23 -9.45
CA VAL A 153 -27.49 -12.33 -8.93
C VAL A 153 -27.95 -10.88 -8.95
N LEU A 154 -28.65 -10.47 -10.02
CA LEU A 154 -29.26 -9.14 -10.11
C LEU A 154 -30.35 -8.95 -9.06
N ASN A 155 -31.10 -10.01 -8.74
CA ASN A 155 -32.10 -9.99 -7.67
C ASN A 155 -31.47 -9.97 -6.26
N GLU A 156 -30.32 -10.62 -6.05
CA GLU A 156 -29.58 -10.59 -4.78
C GLU A 156 -28.86 -9.27 -4.50
N LEU A 157 -28.41 -8.57 -5.56
CA LEU A 157 -27.94 -7.19 -5.47
C LEU A 157 -29.06 -6.23 -5.03
N GLY A 158 -30.32 -6.64 -5.22
CA GLY A 158 -31.51 -5.95 -4.76
C GLY A 158 -31.58 -4.49 -5.22
N ASP A 159 -32.06 -3.62 -4.34
CA ASP A 159 -32.14 -2.16 -4.53
C ASP A 159 -30.80 -1.42 -4.29
N ASP A 160 -29.66 -2.12 -4.16
CA ASP A 160 -28.36 -1.45 -3.98
C ASP A 160 -27.91 -0.78 -5.30
N LYS A 161 -28.40 0.45 -5.49
CA LYS A 161 -28.12 1.31 -6.63
C LYS A 161 -26.63 1.48 -6.90
N ASP A 162 -25.80 1.44 -5.86
CA ASP A 162 -24.35 1.59 -6.05
C ASP A 162 -23.72 0.31 -6.57
N ALA A 163 -24.22 -0.85 -6.15
CA ALA A 163 -23.74 -2.14 -6.65
C ALA A 163 -24.12 -2.33 -8.13
N LEU A 164 -25.35 -1.96 -8.52
CA LEU A 164 -25.78 -1.96 -9.92
C LEU A 164 -24.95 -1.02 -10.81
N LYS A 165 -24.59 0.17 -10.29
CA LYS A 165 -23.69 1.10 -11.01
C LYS A 165 -22.29 0.53 -11.20
N VAL A 166 -21.74 -0.14 -10.17
CA VAL A 166 -20.43 -0.79 -10.25
C VAL A 166 -20.46 -1.91 -11.29
N VAL A 167 -21.47 -2.79 -11.25
CA VAL A 167 -21.66 -3.87 -12.24
C VAL A 167 -21.75 -3.30 -13.66
N GLY A 168 -22.56 -2.26 -13.88
CA GLY A 168 -22.69 -1.61 -15.19
C GLY A 168 -21.43 -0.89 -15.69
N ALA A 169 -20.48 -0.57 -14.80
CA ALA A 169 -19.22 0.07 -15.15
C ALA A 169 -18.06 -0.93 -15.38
N ILE A 170 -18.24 -2.21 -15.04
CA ILE A 170 -17.24 -3.27 -15.27
C ILE A 170 -17.29 -3.70 -16.73
N ASP A 171 -16.18 -3.50 -17.45
CA ASP A 171 -16.09 -3.73 -18.90
C ASP A 171 -14.93 -4.66 -19.31
N GLY A 172 -14.23 -5.26 -18.34
CA GLY A 172 -13.05 -6.09 -18.63
C GLY A 172 -11.82 -5.32 -19.07
N LYS A 173 -11.85 -3.98 -19.05
CA LYS A 173 -10.74 -3.11 -19.50
C LYS A 173 -10.30 -2.13 -18.43
N ARG A 174 -11.23 -1.63 -17.63
CA ARG A 174 -11.00 -0.62 -16.58
C ARG A 174 -10.66 -1.27 -15.24
N SER A 175 -9.75 -0.64 -14.50
CA SER A 175 -9.41 -1.05 -13.14
C SER A 175 -10.53 -0.73 -12.14
N VAL A 176 -10.55 -1.39 -10.98
CA VAL A 176 -11.51 -1.08 -9.89
C VAL A 176 -11.52 0.42 -9.53
N SER A 177 -10.36 1.09 -9.56
CA SER A 177 -10.22 2.53 -9.36
C SER A 177 -10.92 3.35 -10.44
N ALA A 178 -10.79 2.95 -11.70
CA ALA A 178 -11.46 3.63 -12.81
C ALA A 178 -12.97 3.35 -12.79
N VAL A 179 -13.37 2.12 -12.47
CA VAL A 179 -14.77 1.71 -12.26
C VAL A 179 -15.41 2.53 -11.14
N SER A 180 -14.74 2.68 -9.99
CA SER A 180 -15.20 3.51 -8.87
C SER A 180 -15.45 4.96 -9.29
N LYS A 181 -14.52 5.57 -10.05
CA LYS A 181 -14.67 6.94 -10.55
C LYS A 181 -15.84 7.06 -11.53
N GLN A 182 -15.99 6.11 -12.45
CA GLN A 182 -17.05 6.11 -13.45
C GLN A 182 -18.44 5.88 -12.83
N ALA A 183 -18.53 4.96 -11.88
CA ALA A 183 -19.77 4.65 -11.16
C ALA A 183 -20.16 5.76 -10.16
N GLY A 184 -19.24 6.67 -9.81
CA GLY A 184 -19.44 7.67 -8.77
C GLY A 184 -19.54 7.06 -7.36
N VAL A 185 -18.96 5.87 -7.16
CA VAL A 185 -19.02 5.10 -5.92
C VAL A 185 -17.66 5.15 -5.23
N PRO A 186 -17.58 5.38 -3.90
CA PRO A 186 -16.31 5.36 -3.17
C PRO A 186 -15.52 4.07 -3.41
N LEU A 187 -14.20 4.18 -3.53
CA LEU A 187 -13.33 3.06 -3.89
C LEU A 187 -13.48 1.88 -2.92
N GLU A 188 -13.59 2.16 -1.63
CA GLU A 188 -13.76 1.16 -0.59
C GLU A 188 -15.07 0.38 -0.79
N LYS A 189 -16.15 1.08 -1.14
CA LYS A 189 -17.45 0.46 -1.44
C LYS A 189 -17.39 -0.33 -2.75
N CYS A 190 -16.69 0.19 -3.76
CA CYS A 190 -16.47 -0.51 -5.03
C CYS A 190 -15.71 -1.83 -4.83
N ILE A 191 -14.66 -1.84 -3.99
CA ILE A 191 -13.89 -3.04 -3.65
C ILE A 191 -14.79 -4.08 -2.97
N LEU A 192 -15.66 -3.67 -2.05
CA LEU A 192 -16.61 -4.57 -1.39
C LEU A 192 -17.61 -5.20 -2.37
N VAL A 193 -18.12 -4.41 -3.32
CA VAL A 193 -19.02 -4.91 -4.36
C VAL A 193 -18.30 -5.93 -5.25
N VAL A 194 -17.10 -5.59 -5.74
CA VAL A 194 -16.28 -6.49 -6.56
C VAL A 194 -15.94 -7.78 -5.80
N ARG A 195 -15.71 -7.70 -4.48
CA ARG A 195 -15.47 -8.86 -3.61
C ARG A 195 -16.65 -9.80 -3.60
N ARG A 196 -17.83 -9.26 -3.30
CA ARG A 196 -19.07 -10.05 -3.27
C ARG A 196 -19.31 -10.75 -4.60
N LEU A 197 -19.11 -10.05 -5.72
CA LEU A 197 -19.30 -10.61 -7.05
C LEU A 197 -18.25 -11.67 -7.43
N LEU A 198 -17.02 -11.58 -6.92
CA LEU A 198 -16.00 -12.62 -7.07
C LEU A 198 -16.35 -13.86 -6.24
N GLU A 199 -16.80 -13.68 -4.99
CA GLU A 199 -17.24 -14.76 -4.10
C GLU A 199 -18.44 -15.52 -4.69
N GLN A 200 -19.35 -14.79 -5.34
CA GLN A 200 -20.49 -15.36 -6.08
C GLN A 200 -20.09 -16.00 -7.43
N GLY A 201 -18.82 -15.92 -7.82
CA GLY A 201 -18.31 -16.52 -9.05
C GLY A 201 -18.68 -15.79 -10.36
N VAL A 202 -19.31 -14.61 -10.26
CA VAL A 202 -19.87 -13.82 -11.36
C VAL A 202 -18.80 -13.00 -12.09
N LEU A 203 -17.75 -12.61 -11.36
CA LEU A 203 -16.59 -11.95 -11.94
C LEU A 203 -15.48 -12.96 -12.27
N GLY A 204 -14.81 -12.71 -13.39
CA GLY A 204 -13.49 -13.26 -13.70
C GLY A 204 -12.43 -12.17 -13.59
N ARG A 205 -11.22 -12.54 -13.19
CA ARG A 205 -10.07 -11.63 -13.13
C ARG A 205 -9.40 -11.57 -14.51
N VAL A 206 -9.15 -10.37 -15.01
CA VAL A 206 -8.37 -10.18 -16.25
C VAL A 206 -6.90 -10.17 -15.90
N GLU A 207 -6.12 -11.04 -16.56
CA GLU A 207 -4.67 -10.98 -16.48
C GLU A 207 -4.15 -9.88 -17.42
N LEU A 208 -3.54 -8.85 -16.83
CA LEU A 208 -2.98 -7.72 -17.56
C LEU A 208 -1.47 -7.89 -17.76
N CYS A 209 -1.03 -7.70 -19.00
CA CYS A 209 0.36 -7.76 -19.43
C CYS A 209 0.85 -6.33 -19.76
N PRO A 210 1.89 -5.81 -19.08
CA PRO A 210 2.41 -4.48 -19.36
C PRO A 210 3.23 -4.44 -20.66
N VAL A 211 3.15 -3.32 -21.38
CA VAL A 211 3.91 -2.99 -22.58
C VAL A 211 4.56 -1.63 -22.39
N ILE A 212 5.90 -1.55 -22.48
CA ILE A 212 6.63 -0.27 -22.44
C ILE A 212 6.95 0.18 -23.87
N ARG A 213 6.22 1.19 -24.38
CA ARG A 213 6.33 1.63 -25.79
C ARG A 213 7.49 2.57 -26.05
N LYS A 214 7.76 3.50 -25.12
CA LYS A 214 8.82 4.51 -25.25
C LYS A 214 9.61 4.60 -23.96
N VAL A 215 10.93 4.75 -24.13
CA VAL A 215 11.85 5.05 -23.05
C VAL A 215 12.08 6.55 -23.07
N ASN A 216 11.48 7.26 -22.14
CA ASN A 216 11.84 8.65 -21.93
C ASN A 216 13.13 8.69 -21.08
N SER A 217 14.26 9.02 -21.69
CA SER A 217 15.56 9.11 -21.01
C SER A 217 15.56 10.10 -19.85
N GLY A 218 14.68 11.12 -19.87
CA GLY A 218 14.47 12.01 -18.73
C GLY A 218 13.82 11.33 -17.52
N ARG A 219 12.99 10.31 -17.71
CA ARG A 219 12.39 9.52 -16.62
C ARG A 219 13.34 8.46 -16.06
N LEU A 220 14.38 8.05 -16.81
CA LEU A 220 15.47 7.23 -16.27
C LEU A 220 16.21 7.94 -15.13
N LEU A 221 16.30 9.28 -15.18
CA LEU A 221 16.89 10.09 -14.11
C LEU A 221 16.11 9.99 -12.80
N LEU A 222 14.80 9.65 -12.84
CA LEU A 222 13.98 9.45 -11.64
C LEU A 222 14.39 8.20 -10.85
N PHE A 223 15.00 7.21 -11.51
CA PHE A 223 15.55 6.01 -10.85
C PHE A 223 17.00 6.22 -10.37
N GLY A 224 17.55 7.42 -10.54
CA GLY A 224 18.93 7.76 -10.19
C GLY A 224 19.95 7.28 -11.22
N ILE A 225 21.15 7.87 -11.18
CA ILE A 225 22.27 7.60 -12.10
C ILE A 225 22.96 6.25 -11.80
N HIS A 226 22.46 5.49 -10.83
CA HIS A 226 23.12 4.25 -10.41
C HIS A 226 22.93 3.17 -11.48
N ASP A 227 24.03 2.60 -11.99
CA ASP A 227 24.06 1.62 -13.08
C ASP A 227 23.09 0.43 -12.91
N ARG A 228 22.81 0.07 -11.66
CA ARG A 228 21.87 -1.00 -11.29
C ARG A 228 20.44 -0.71 -11.78
N TYR A 229 19.95 0.51 -11.62
CA TYR A 229 18.60 0.89 -12.06
C TYR A 229 18.52 1.03 -13.58
N VAL A 230 19.59 1.46 -14.23
CA VAL A 230 19.67 1.52 -15.70
C VAL A 230 19.59 0.11 -16.30
N ARG A 231 20.23 -0.88 -15.68
CA ARG A 231 20.13 -2.30 -16.10
C ARG A 231 18.73 -2.86 -15.87
N LEU A 232 18.20 -2.71 -14.65
CA LEU A 232 16.84 -3.11 -14.29
C LEU A 232 15.81 -2.58 -15.30
N TYR A 233 15.93 -1.32 -15.69
CA TYR A 233 15.01 -0.70 -16.63
C TYR A 233 15.10 -1.26 -18.06
N ARG A 234 16.31 -1.57 -18.54
CA ARG A 234 16.48 -2.22 -19.86
C ARG A 234 15.84 -3.60 -19.86
N GLU A 235 16.03 -4.36 -18.79
CA GLU A 235 15.40 -5.67 -18.61
C GLU A 235 13.87 -5.55 -18.52
N LEU A 236 13.36 -4.58 -17.76
CA LEU A 236 11.93 -4.29 -17.69
C LEU A 236 11.33 -4.04 -19.07
N LYS A 237 12.00 -3.25 -19.93
CA LYS A 237 11.53 -2.99 -21.29
C LYS A 237 11.43 -4.27 -22.13
N THR A 238 12.40 -5.18 -21.98
CA THR A 238 12.39 -6.46 -22.72
C THR A 238 11.34 -7.43 -22.22
N LEU A 239 10.97 -7.33 -20.93
CA LEU A 239 10.01 -8.23 -20.30
C LEU A 239 8.57 -7.72 -20.41
N CYS A 240 8.38 -6.39 -20.39
CA CYS A 240 7.10 -5.71 -20.59
C CYS A 240 6.83 -5.51 -22.09
N ASP A 241 6.58 -6.59 -22.80
CA ASP A 241 6.23 -6.64 -24.22
C ASP A 241 4.74 -6.97 -24.48
N GLY A 242 3.96 -7.16 -23.41
CA GLY A 242 2.55 -7.51 -23.49
C GLY A 242 2.25 -9.01 -23.57
N THR A 243 3.28 -9.87 -23.58
CA THR A 243 3.12 -11.32 -23.60
C THR A 243 3.17 -11.96 -22.20
N ARG A 244 3.90 -11.30 -21.29
CA ARG A 244 4.12 -11.78 -19.92
C ARG A 244 3.20 -11.12 -18.92
N SER A 245 2.70 -11.88 -17.97
CA SER A 245 1.95 -11.32 -16.84
C SER A 245 2.89 -10.58 -15.89
N MET A 246 2.33 -9.69 -15.08
CA MET A 246 3.08 -9.00 -14.02
C MET A 246 3.79 -9.97 -13.07
N LYS A 247 3.23 -11.16 -12.83
CA LYS A 247 3.84 -12.18 -11.97
C LYS A 247 5.07 -12.79 -12.64
N GLU A 248 4.94 -13.18 -13.91
CA GLU A 248 6.05 -13.74 -14.70
C GLU A 248 7.21 -12.74 -14.84
N ILE A 249 6.91 -11.45 -15.01
CA ILE A 249 7.93 -10.39 -15.09
C ILE A 249 8.60 -10.17 -13.74
N ALA A 250 7.84 -10.20 -12.65
CA ALA A 250 8.36 -10.05 -11.29
C ALA A 250 9.32 -11.21 -10.94
N ASP A 251 8.89 -12.44 -11.24
CA ASP A 251 9.69 -13.65 -11.05
C ASP A 251 10.97 -13.61 -11.91
N ALA A 252 10.88 -13.15 -13.18
CA ALA A 252 12.03 -13.05 -14.08
C ALA A 252 13.06 -11.98 -13.64
N LEU A 253 12.62 -10.95 -12.93
CA LEU A 253 13.48 -9.87 -12.41
C LEU A 253 13.95 -10.12 -10.97
N ASP A 254 13.55 -11.22 -10.34
CA ASP A 254 13.76 -11.50 -8.92
C ASP A 254 13.34 -10.33 -8.01
N ILE A 255 12.22 -9.69 -8.38
CA ILE A 255 11.61 -8.60 -7.60
C ILE A 255 10.19 -8.99 -7.22
N ASN A 256 9.72 -8.51 -6.07
CA ASN A 256 8.34 -8.72 -5.70
C ASN A 256 7.37 -8.02 -6.69
N TYR A 257 6.21 -8.63 -6.92
CA TYR A 257 5.12 -8.12 -7.74
C TYR A 257 4.78 -6.65 -7.46
N ASP A 258 4.74 -6.27 -6.17
CA ASP A 258 4.46 -4.90 -5.75
C ASP A 258 5.56 -3.90 -6.14
N ASN A 259 6.82 -4.35 -6.19
CA ASN A 259 7.96 -3.52 -6.58
C ASN A 259 7.93 -3.26 -8.09
N LEU A 260 7.71 -4.33 -8.87
CA LEU A 260 7.50 -4.21 -10.31
C LEU A 260 6.35 -3.24 -10.60
N ARG A 261 5.27 -3.33 -9.82
CA ARG A 261 4.15 -2.41 -9.93
C ARG A 261 4.52 -0.96 -9.61
N HIS A 262 5.27 -0.71 -8.55
CA HIS A 262 5.73 0.64 -8.23
C HIS A 262 6.60 1.22 -9.35
N LEU A 263 7.54 0.42 -9.87
CA LEU A 263 8.38 0.79 -11.00
C LEU A 263 7.55 1.16 -12.23
N LEU A 264 6.57 0.33 -12.60
CA LEU A 264 5.67 0.60 -13.73
C LEU A 264 4.77 1.82 -13.47
N SER A 265 4.39 2.09 -12.22
CA SER A 265 3.60 3.28 -11.87
C SER A 265 4.39 4.59 -12.03
N ILE A 266 5.70 4.57 -11.76
CA ILE A 266 6.60 5.73 -12.00
C ILE A 266 6.67 6.05 -13.50
N LEU A 267 6.58 5.02 -14.34
CA LEU A 267 6.53 5.17 -15.79
C LEU A 267 5.18 5.66 -16.31
N GLY A 268 4.12 5.50 -15.51
CA GLY A 268 2.80 6.06 -15.77
C GLY A 268 2.32 5.78 -17.20
N GLU A 269 2.15 6.85 -17.98
CA GLU A 269 1.63 6.81 -19.35
C GLU A 269 2.54 6.08 -20.37
N ASP A 270 3.81 5.81 -20.02
CA ASP A 270 4.73 5.06 -20.89
C ASP A 270 4.43 3.54 -20.87
N VAL A 271 3.63 3.08 -19.91
CA VAL A 271 3.20 1.69 -19.75
C VAL A 271 1.76 1.56 -20.25
N THR A 272 1.58 0.80 -21.33
CA THR A 272 0.26 0.38 -21.79
C THR A 272 -0.04 -1.03 -21.33
N TRP A 273 -1.29 -1.33 -20.97
CA TRP A 273 -1.69 -2.65 -20.49
C TRP A 273 -2.48 -3.36 -21.59
N VAL A 274 -2.06 -4.59 -21.90
CA VAL A 274 -2.72 -5.44 -22.88
C VAL A 274 -3.32 -6.62 -22.12
N ARG A 275 -4.54 -7.01 -22.48
CA ARG A 275 -5.15 -8.21 -21.96
C ARG A 275 -4.43 -9.42 -22.55
N ARG A 276 -4.07 -10.40 -21.72
CA ARG A 276 -3.61 -11.68 -22.24
C ARG A 276 -4.79 -12.36 -22.95
N GLU A 277 -4.69 -12.53 -24.26
CA GLU A 277 -5.55 -13.46 -24.97
C GLU A 277 -5.06 -14.86 -24.59
N GLY A 278 -5.95 -15.64 -23.97
CA GLY A 278 -5.68 -17.02 -23.59
C GLY A 278 -5.85 -17.96 -24.77
#